data_AF-A0A1I4JDQ8-F1
#
_entry.id   AF-A0A1I4JDQ8-F1
#
_cell.length_a   1.000
_cell.length_b   1.000
_cell.length_c   1.000
_cell.angle_alpha   90.00
_cell.angle_beta   90.00
_cell.angle_gamma   90.00
#
_symmetry.space_group_name_H-M   'P 1'
#
loop_
_entity.id
_entity.type
_entity.pdbx_description
1 polymer ?
#
loop_
_entity_poly.entity_id
_entity_poly.type
_entity_poly.pdbx_seq_one_letter_code
_entity_poly.pdbx_strand_id
1 'polypeptide(L)'
;VILSEVEQRNYVGAAFYYSPDGELLGHLGNSHEIRVVDSGIFYSLQYNNDDACLFGYSTSLYYSDNGTRVNIINSMARGLGLDYVYLDTLYYTVNDNRYISYDTGGKTTHMGTSGYGYQYSYITINNASDMFKGGNFYDMMCALIHEQDHYDNYNPQTYNKNYSEFFAFGATIHNQYFEYASQDFRESTYSQYRYYESLYYNLYY
;
A
#
# COMPACT_ATOMS: atom_id res chain seq x y z
N VAL A 1 -15.08 16.66 9.37
CA VAL A 1 -16.33 15.93 9.65
C VAL A 1 -16.04 15.02 10.84
N ILE A 2 -16.79 15.09 11.93
CA ILE A 2 -16.62 14.14 13.04
C ILE A 2 -17.49 12.92 12.66
N LEU A 3 -16.84 11.85 12.22
CA LEU A 3 -17.50 10.56 11.95
C LEU A 3 -18.12 10.05 13.27
N SER A 4 -19.33 9.49 13.21
CA SER A 4 -19.93 8.82 14.37
C SER A 4 -19.06 7.64 14.83
N GLU A 5 -19.19 7.18 16.07
CA GLU A 5 -18.39 6.04 16.57
C GLU A 5 -18.61 4.75 15.75
N VAL A 6 -19.80 4.60 15.15
CA VAL A 6 -20.14 3.51 14.24
C VAL A 6 -19.51 3.73 12.86
N GLU A 7 -19.52 4.94 12.31
CA GLU A 7 -18.82 5.25 11.05
C GLU A 7 -17.31 5.20 11.20
N GLN A 8 -16.78 5.60 12.36
CA GLN A 8 -15.39 5.36 12.75
C GLN A 8 -15.16 3.85 12.76
N ARG A 9 -15.84 3.03 13.57
CA ARG A 9 -15.60 1.57 13.54
C ARG A 9 -15.79 0.92 12.17
N ASN A 10 -16.71 1.42 11.33
CA ASN A 10 -16.93 0.90 9.98
C ASN A 10 -15.81 1.27 8.99
N TYR A 11 -15.14 2.40 9.16
CA TYR A 11 -14.12 2.90 8.23
C TYR A 11 -12.73 3.11 8.84
N VAL A 12 -12.59 2.95 10.15
CA VAL A 12 -11.49 3.34 11.04
C VAL A 12 -11.45 2.33 12.18
N GLY A 13 -10.56 1.36 12.05
CA GLY A 13 -10.42 0.31 13.06
C GLY A 13 -11.27 -0.94 12.82
N ALA A 14 -11.66 -1.27 11.59
CA ALA A 14 -12.14 -2.61 11.22
C ALA A 14 -11.08 -3.47 10.52
N ALA A 15 -11.23 -4.80 10.63
CA ALA A 15 -10.56 -5.72 9.70
C ALA A 15 -11.26 -5.66 8.33
N PHE A 16 -10.48 -5.64 7.26
CA PHE A 16 -10.95 -5.65 5.89
C PHE A 16 -10.89 -7.07 5.34
N TYR A 17 -12.04 -7.63 4.99
CA TYR A 17 -12.17 -9.02 4.57
C TYR A 17 -12.28 -9.12 3.05
N TYR A 18 -11.40 -9.92 2.47
CA TYR A 18 -11.36 -10.21 1.04
C TYR A 18 -11.57 -11.70 0.78
N SER A 19 -12.15 -12.01 -0.37
CA SER A 19 -12.09 -13.36 -0.93
C SER A 19 -10.68 -13.66 -1.46
N PRO A 20 -10.31 -14.95 -1.64
CA PRO A 20 -9.05 -15.33 -2.29
C PRO A 20 -8.88 -14.75 -3.72
N ASP A 21 -10.00 -14.45 -4.39
CA ASP A 21 -10.03 -13.88 -5.73
C ASP A 21 -9.88 -12.34 -5.74
N GLY A 22 -9.75 -11.72 -4.57
CA GLY A 22 -9.55 -10.28 -4.43
C GLY A 22 -10.83 -9.46 -4.31
N GLU A 23 -12.00 -10.07 -4.16
CA GLU A 23 -13.25 -9.34 -3.92
C GLU A 23 -13.27 -8.81 -2.48
N LEU A 24 -13.51 -7.50 -2.29
CA LEU A 24 -13.78 -6.94 -0.97
C LEU A 24 -15.17 -7.38 -0.52
N LEU A 25 -15.23 -8.23 0.50
CA LEU A 25 -16.47 -8.77 1.04
C LEU A 25 -17.11 -7.80 2.04
N GLY A 26 -16.28 -7.07 2.79
CA GLY A 26 -16.71 -6.06 3.74
C GLY A 26 -15.68 -5.83 4.84
N HIS A 27 -16.12 -5.18 5.90
CA HIS A 27 -15.27 -4.85 7.04
C HIS A 27 -16.03 -5.09 8.35
N LEU A 28 -15.37 -5.66 9.36
CA LEU A 28 -15.99 -5.99 10.65
C LEU A 28 -14.96 -5.96 11.80
N GLY A 29 -15.47 -5.73 13.01
CA GLY A 29 -14.71 -5.87 14.26
C GLY A 29 -13.79 -4.69 14.54
N ASN A 30 -12.89 -4.88 15.52
CA ASN A 30 -11.87 -3.90 15.91
C ASN A 30 -10.47 -4.36 15.47
N SER A 31 -9.99 -3.95 14.30
CA SER A 31 -8.67 -4.30 13.75
C SER A 31 -8.27 -3.31 12.65
N HIS A 32 -7.13 -3.52 11.99
CA HIS A 32 -6.77 -2.77 10.79
C HIS A 32 -6.20 -3.73 9.72
N GLU A 33 -6.31 -5.04 9.96
CA GLU A 33 -5.70 -6.05 9.12
C GLU A 33 -6.47 -6.27 7.81
N ILE A 34 -5.74 -6.73 6.80
CA ILE A 34 -6.32 -7.32 5.60
C ILE A 34 -6.42 -8.82 5.84
N ARG A 35 -7.63 -9.36 5.80
CA ARG A 35 -7.91 -10.77 6.08
C ARG A 35 -8.57 -11.44 4.90
N VAL A 36 -8.23 -12.71 4.70
CA VAL A 36 -8.72 -13.55 3.60
C VAL A 36 -9.66 -14.59 4.17
N VAL A 37 -10.85 -14.70 3.61
CA VAL A 37 -11.89 -15.64 4.04
C VAL A 37 -12.75 -16.06 2.86
N ASP A 38 -13.29 -17.28 2.91
CA ASP A 38 -14.30 -17.72 1.96
C ASP A 38 -15.55 -16.82 2.05
N SER A 39 -16.13 -16.47 0.90
CA SER A 39 -17.27 -15.56 0.83
C SER A 39 -18.51 -16.14 1.50
N GLY A 40 -18.76 -17.44 1.37
CA GLY A 40 -19.84 -18.13 2.06
C GLY A 40 -19.69 -18.07 3.58
N ILE A 41 -18.47 -18.28 4.08
CA ILE A 41 -18.17 -18.12 5.52
C ILE A 41 -18.41 -16.68 5.97
N PHE A 42 -17.87 -15.69 5.27
CA PHE A 42 -18.05 -14.28 5.62
C PHE A 42 -19.54 -13.90 5.71
N TYR A 43 -20.31 -14.20 4.67
CA TYR A 43 -21.74 -13.86 4.63
C TYR A 43 -22.56 -14.65 5.66
N SER A 44 -22.14 -15.85 6.09
CA SER A 44 -22.81 -16.60 7.15
C SER A 44 -22.58 -16.03 8.56
N LEU A 45 -21.43 -15.37 8.79
CA LEU A 45 -21.02 -14.88 10.11
C LEU A 45 -21.26 -13.37 10.29
N GLN A 46 -21.24 -12.59 9.21
CA GLN A 46 -21.41 -11.12 9.29
C GLN A 46 -22.72 -10.71 9.97
N TYR A 47 -23.82 -11.44 9.70
CA TYR A 47 -25.16 -11.06 10.18
C TYR A 47 -25.34 -11.28 11.67
N ASN A 48 -24.50 -12.11 12.28
CA ASN A 48 -24.50 -12.36 13.72
C ASN A 48 -23.55 -11.41 14.47
N ASN A 49 -22.83 -10.52 13.78
CA ASN A 49 -21.77 -9.68 14.33
C ASN A 49 -20.71 -10.50 15.12
N ASP A 50 -20.44 -11.74 14.68
CA ASP A 50 -19.50 -12.63 15.36
C ASP A 50 -18.08 -12.42 14.82
N ASP A 51 -17.49 -11.29 15.24
CA ASP A 51 -16.15 -10.87 14.82
C ASP A 51 -15.07 -11.88 15.24
N ALA A 52 -15.20 -12.47 16.44
CA ALA A 52 -14.29 -13.47 16.96
C ALA A 52 -14.28 -14.74 16.12
N CYS A 53 -15.45 -15.27 15.75
CA CYS A 53 -15.51 -16.42 14.84
C CYS A 53 -14.97 -16.06 13.46
N LEU A 54 -15.35 -14.92 12.90
CA LEU A 54 -14.88 -14.52 11.57
C LEU A 54 -13.35 -14.34 11.54
N PHE A 55 -12.76 -13.78 12.60
CA PHE A 55 -11.31 -13.70 12.75
C PHE A 55 -10.66 -15.08 12.82
N GLY A 56 -11.26 -16.04 13.53
CA GLY A 56 -10.80 -17.42 13.63
C GLY A 56 -10.88 -18.23 12.32
N TYR A 57 -11.83 -17.90 11.43
CA TYR A 57 -11.97 -18.54 10.12
C TYR A 57 -11.22 -17.84 8.98
N SER A 58 -10.58 -16.71 9.26
CA SER A 58 -9.86 -15.93 8.25
C SER A 58 -8.35 -16.00 8.44
N THR A 59 -7.61 -15.81 7.37
CA THR A 59 -6.14 -15.79 7.38
C THR A 59 -5.64 -14.38 7.12
N SER A 60 -4.63 -13.90 7.84
CA SER A 60 -3.98 -12.61 7.48
C SER A 60 -3.42 -12.69 6.06
N LEU A 61 -3.55 -11.61 5.28
CA LEU A 61 -2.98 -11.50 3.93
C LEU A 61 -1.50 -11.92 3.88
N TYR A 62 -0.74 -11.63 4.95
CA TYR A 62 0.67 -11.99 5.08
C TYR A 62 0.93 -13.50 5.00
N TYR A 63 -0.02 -14.34 5.40
CA TYR A 63 0.11 -15.79 5.40
C TYR A 63 -0.61 -16.46 4.23
N SER A 64 -1.36 -15.69 3.43
CA SER A 64 -2.01 -16.20 2.22
C SER A 64 -0.99 -16.59 1.14
N ASP A 65 -1.40 -17.42 0.18
CA ASP A 65 -0.57 -17.76 -0.96
C ASP A 65 -0.32 -16.54 -1.89
N ASN A 66 0.69 -16.64 -2.75
CA ASN A 66 1.09 -15.53 -3.61
C ASN A 66 -0.01 -15.09 -4.59
N GLY A 67 -0.83 -16.02 -5.11
CA GLY A 67 -1.92 -15.70 -6.03
C GLY A 67 -2.98 -14.85 -5.34
N THR A 68 -3.41 -15.28 -4.14
CA THR A 68 -4.32 -14.52 -3.30
C THR A 68 -3.80 -13.12 -2.97
N ARG A 69 -2.52 -12.99 -2.60
CA ARG A 69 -1.92 -11.67 -2.32
C ARG A 69 -1.98 -10.76 -3.54
N VAL A 70 -1.58 -11.28 -4.71
CA VAL A 70 -1.60 -10.52 -5.97
C VAL A 70 -3.02 -10.06 -6.29
N ASN A 71 -4.02 -10.94 -6.18
CA ASN A 71 -5.41 -10.61 -6.46
C ASN A 71 -5.93 -9.46 -5.57
N ILE A 72 -5.67 -9.54 -4.26
CA ILE A 72 -6.11 -8.55 -3.28
C ILE A 72 -5.41 -7.21 -3.51
N ILE A 73 -4.09 -7.20 -3.68
CA ILE A 73 -3.34 -5.95 -3.95
C ILE A 73 -3.81 -5.31 -5.26
N ASN A 74 -4.09 -6.09 -6.30
CA ASN A 74 -4.65 -5.57 -7.55
C ASN A 74 -6.06 -5.00 -7.37
N SER A 75 -6.88 -5.61 -6.52
CA SER A 75 -8.20 -5.07 -6.17
C SER A 75 -8.11 -3.72 -5.45
N MET A 76 -7.21 -3.61 -4.47
CA MET A 76 -6.92 -2.36 -3.76
C MET A 76 -6.42 -1.27 -4.72
N ALA A 77 -5.48 -1.63 -5.60
CA ALA A 77 -4.92 -0.73 -6.62
C ALA A 77 -5.99 -0.23 -7.61
N ARG A 78 -6.91 -1.10 -8.05
CA ARG A 78 -8.04 -0.70 -8.90
C ARG A 78 -8.96 0.32 -8.22
N GLY A 79 -9.10 0.24 -6.89
CA GLY A 79 -9.79 1.27 -6.10
C GLY A 79 -9.18 2.67 -6.22
N LEU A 80 -7.89 2.76 -6.60
CA LEU A 80 -7.16 3.99 -6.88
C LEU A 80 -7.08 4.32 -8.39
N GLY A 81 -7.74 3.55 -9.25
CA GLY A 81 -7.66 3.70 -10.71
C GLY A 81 -6.37 3.15 -11.32
N LEU A 82 -5.59 2.35 -10.57
CA LEU A 82 -4.40 1.69 -11.06
C LEU A 82 -4.74 0.32 -11.64
N ASP A 83 -4.17 0.01 -12.80
CA ASP A 83 -4.30 -1.29 -13.45
C ASP A 83 -2.99 -2.08 -13.33
N TYR A 84 -3.12 -3.37 -12.97
CA TYR A 84 -2.04 -4.36 -13.02
C TYR A 84 -0.79 -4.01 -12.19
N VAL A 85 -0.91 -4.09 -10.87
CA VAL A 85 0.21 -3.99 -9.92
C VAL A 85 0.88 -5.35 -9.75
N TYR A 86 2.21 -5.35 -9.81
CA TYR A 86 3.03 -6.54 -9.59
C TYR A 86 3.36 -6.70 -8.12
N LEU A 87 3.47 -7.96 -7.68
CA LEU A 87 3.98 -8.31 -6.37
C LEU A 87 5.31 -9.03 -6.57
N ASP A 88 6.38 -8.51 -5.99
CA ASP A 88 7.71 -9.13 -6.08
C ASP A 88 8.55 -8.75 -4.85
N THR A 89 9.67 -9.44 -4.67
CA THR A 89 10.68 -9.09 -3.69
C THR A 89 11.60 -8.04 -4.28
N LEU A 90 11.70 -6.88 -3.61
CA LEU A 90 12.64 -5.84 -4.01
C LEU A 90 14.00 -6.03 -3.36
N TYR A 91 15.04 -5.60 -4.06
CA TYR A 91 16.42 -5.76 -3.63
C TYR A 91 17.23 -4.51 -3.93
N TYR A 92 18.27 -4.29 -3.14
CA TYR A 92 19.32 -3.31 -3.40
C TYR A 92 20.68 -4.02 -3.55
N THR A 93 21.62 -3.36 -4.23
CA THR A 93 22.96 -3.91 -4.49
C THR A 93 24.02 -3.08 -3.77
N VAL A 94 24.92 -3.73 -3.03
CA VAL A 94 26.11 -3.13 -2.43
C VAL A 94 27.32 -3.98 -2.78
N ASN A 95 28.32 -3.40 -3.45
CA ASN A 95 29.53 -4.11 -3.87
C ASN A 95 29.23 -5.44 -4.58
N ASP A 96 28.36 -5.39 -5.60
CA ASP A 96 27.86 -6.54 -6.38
C ASP A 96 27.04 -7.60 -5.61
N ASN A 97 26.84 -7.43 -4.30
CA ASN A 97 25.98 -8.30 -3.50
C ASN A 97 24.54 -7.76 -3.45
N ARG A 98 23.57 -8.65 -3.66
CA ARG A 98 22.14 -8.33 -3.68
C ARG A 98 21.52 -8.64 -2.31
N TYR A 99 20.84 -7.66 -1.73
CA TYR A 99 20.19 -7.74 -0.42
C TYR A 99 18.69 -7.46 -0.55
N ILE A 100 17.86 -8.16 0.23
CA ILE A 100 16.42 -7.91 0.27
C ILE A 100 16.18 -6.53 0.88
N SER A 101 15.34 -5.72 0.24
CA SER A 101 14.86 -4.49 0.83
C SER A 101 13.67 -4.78 1.74
N TYR A 102 13.77 -4.45 3.03
CA TYR A 102 12.65 -4.59 3.98
C TYR A 102 11.90 -3.27 4.18
N ASP A 103 12.58 -2.13 3.99
CA ASP A 103 12.03 -0.81 4.30
C ASP A 103 11.29 -0.18 3.12
N THR A 104 11.54 -0.67 1.90
CA THR A 104 10.89 -0.14 0.69
C THR A 104 9.53 -0.77 0.51
N GLY A 105 8.48 0.06 0.50
CA GLY A 105 7.13 -0.45 0.35
C GLY A 105 6.77 -0.89 -1.08
N GLY A 106 7.21 -0.12 -2.06
CA GLY A 106 6.99 -0.42 -3.47
C GLY A 106 8.06 0.22 -4.33
N LYS A 107 7.88 0.07 -5.64
CA LYS A 107 8.70 0.75 -6.63
C LYS A 107 7.91 0.89 -7.91
N THR A 108 7.88 2.11 -8.42
CA THR A 108 7.46 2.39 -9.78
C THR A 108 8.65 2.27 -10.72
N THR A 109 8.49 1.46 -11.77
CA THR A 109 9.50 1.28 -12.80
C THR A 109 8.97 1.81 -14.12
N HIS A 110 9.75 2.71 -14.72
CA HIS A 110 9.48 3.26 -16.03
C HIS A 110 10.42 2.64 -17.06
N MET A 111 9.88 1.97 -18.07
CA MET A 111 10.67 1.42 -19.17
C MET A 111 10.52 2.29 -20.42
N GLY A 112 11.64 2.88 -20.85
CA GLY A 112 11.72 3.65 -22.08
C GLY A 112 12.74 3.06 -23.04
N THR A 113 12.40 2.99 -24.32
CA THR A 113 13.41 2.97 -25.39
C THR A 113 13.84 4.40 -25.68
N SER A 114 15.14 4.57 -25.92
CA SER A 114 15.78 5.85 -26.21
C SER A 114 15.05 6.59 -27.34
N GLY A 115 14.49 7.78 -27.05
CA GLY A 115 14.19 8.80 -28.07
C GLY A 115 12.72 9.13 -28.39
N TYR A 116 11.71 8.34 -27.99
CA TYR A 116 10.31 8.57 -28.42
C TYR A 116 9.23 8.34 -27.33
N GLY A 117 9.52 8.65 -26.07
CA GLY A 117 8.55 8.49 -24.97
C GLY A 117 8.41 7.04 -24.49
N TYR A 118 7.77 6.87 -23.32
CA TYR A 118 7.65 5.58 -22.65
C TYR A 118 6.65 4.67 -23.34
N GLN A 119 6.99 3.37 -23.38
CA GLN A 119 6.04 2.35 -23.83
C GLN A 119 5.19 1.84 -22.66
N TYR A 120 5.72 1.81 -21.43
CA TYR A 120 4.99 1.35 -20.24
C TYR A 120 5.68 1.74 -18.92
N SER A 121 4.85 2.06 -17.92
CA SER A 121 5.23 2.19 -16.51
C SER A 121 4.49 1.12 -15.73
N TYR A 122 5.08 0.61 -14.64
CA TYR A 122 4.39 -0.33 -13.76
C TYR A 122 4.82 -0.17 -12.31
N ILE A 123 3.92 -0.53 -11.40
CA ILE A 123 4.15 -0.51 -9.95
C ILE A 123 4.43 -1.93 -9.48
N THR A 124 5.47 -2.08 -8.67
CA THR A 124 5.77 -3.31 -7.93
C THR A 124 5.62 -3.04 -6.44
N ILE A 125 4.76 -3.78 -5.76
CA ILE A 125 4.69 -3.78 -4.30
C ILE A 125 5.65 -4.83 -3.75
N ASN A 126 6.40 -4.45 -2.72
CA ASN A 126 7.42 -5.29 -2.13
C ASN A 126 6.83 -6.28 -1.12
N ASN A 127 6.74 -7.55 -1.50
CA ASN A 127 6.17 -8.59 -0.64
C ASN A 127 7.05 -8.99 0.55
N ALA A 128 8.33 -8.59 0.55
CA ALA A 128 9.24 -8.82 1.66
C ALA A 128 9.23 -7.68 2.67
N SER A 129 8.62 -6.54 2.32
CA SER A 129 8.62 -5.35 3.16
C SER A 129 7.84 -5.54 4.45
N ASP A 130 8.17 -4.71 5.43
CA ASP A 130 7.51 -4.76 6.74
C ASP A 130 6.03 -4.36 6.67
N MET A 131 5.60 -3.69 5.60
CA MET A 131 4.18 -3.43 5.34
C MET A 131 3.36 -4.72 5.27
N PHE A 132 3.96 -5.81 4.80
CA PHE A 132 3.30 -7.10 4.71
C PHE A 132 3.34 -7.86 6.04
N LYS A 133 4.43 -7.73 6.80
CA LYS A 133 4.66 -8.49 8.04
C LYS A 133 3.98 -7.90 9.27
N GLY A 134 3.81 -6.58 9.28
CA GLY A 134 3.22 -5.85 10.41
C GLY A 134 2.42 -4.61 10.00
N GLY A 135 2.32 -4.33 8.70
CA GLY A 135 1.50 -3.23 8.20
C GLY A 135 0.02 -3.56 8.16
N ASN A 136 -0.78 -2.50 8.17
CA ASN A 136 -2.23 -2.57 8.12
C ASN A 136 -2.80 -2.20 6.74
N PHE A 137 -4.12 -2.26 6.57
CA PHE A 137 -4.80 -1.88 5.32
C PHE A 137 -4.40 -0.47 4.85
N TYR A 138 -4.33 0.49 5.77
CA TYR A 138 -4.02 1.88 5.47
C TYR A 138 -2.55 2.08 5.09
N ASP A 139 -1.62 1.32 5.68
CA ASP A 139 -0.21 1.32 5.30
C ASP A 139 -0.06 0.88 3.84
N MET A 140 -0.78 -0.17 3.44
CA MET A 140 -0.80 -0.67 2.06
C MET A 140 -1.42 0.35 1.09
N MET A 141 -2.54 0.99 1.46
CA MET A 141 -3.15 2.04 0.65
C MET A 141 -2.22 3.26 0.50
N CYS A 142 -1.56 3.67 1.57
CA CYS A 142 -0.58 4.76 1.55
C CYS A 142 0.61 4.44 0.66
N ALA A 143 1.13 3.20 0.71
CA ALA A 143 2.19 2.75 -0.18
C ALA A 143 1.76 2.74 -1.65
N LEU A 144 0.53 2.28 -1.96
CA LEU A 144 -0.01 2.34 -3.32
C LEU A 144 -0.15 3.77 -3.83
N ILE A 145 -0.62 4.71 -3.00
CA ILE A 145 -0.74 6.13 -3.36
C ILE A 145 0.64 6.77 -3.58
N HIS A 146 1.63 6.39 -2.77
CA HIS A 146 3.01 6.83 -2.96
C HIS A 146 3.54 6.43 -4.34
N GLU A 147 3.37 5.16 -4.71
CA GLU A 147 3.80 4.67 -6.02
C GLU A 147 2.94 5.22 -7.17
N GLN A 148 1.65 5.47 -6.93
CA GLN A 148 0.78 6.14 -7.89
C GLN A 148 1.30 7.54 -8.24
N ASP A 149 1.74 8.32 -7.24
CA ASP A 149 2.29 9.66 -7.49
C ASP A 149 3.52 9.60 -8.41
N HIS A 150 4.41 8.64 -8.18
CA HIS A 150 5.52 8.36 -9.10
C HIS A 150 5.03 7.99 -10.50
N TYR A 151 4.00 7.16 -10.61
CA TYR A 151 3.44 6.76 -11.90
C TYR A 151 2.88 7.97 -12.66
N ASP A 152 2.06 8.79 -12.01
CA ASP A 152 1.29 9.88 -12.63
C ASP A 152 2.15 11.11 -12.95
N ASN A 153 3.17 11.40 -12.12
CA ASN A 153 3.96 12.63 -12.22
C ASN A 153 5.34 12.46 -12.85
N TYR A 154 5.64 11.28 -13.39
CA TYR A 154 6.94 11.02 -13.98
C TYR A 154 7.15 11.72 -15.34
N ASN A 155 8.25 12.46 -15.45
CA ASN A 155 8.68 13.10 -16.68
C ASN A 155 10.16 12.78 -16.96
N PRO A 156 10.52 12.17 -18.12
CA PRO A 156 11.91 11.78 -18.43
C PRO A 156 12.88 12.93 -18.40
N GLN A 157 12.42 14.07 -18.90
CA GLN A 157 13.25 15.19 -19.27
C GLN A 157 13.59 16.05 -18.06
N THR A 158 12.74 15.97 -17.03
CA THR A 158 12.87 16.75 -15.80
C THR A 158 12.95 15.88 -14.57
N TYR A 159 13.15 14.56 -14.73
CA TYR A 159 13.15 13.63 -13.61
C TYR A 159 14.29 13.97 -12.63
N ASN A 160 13.90 14.25 -11.40
CA ASN A 160 14.79 14.37 -10.26
C ASN A 160 14.25 13.46 -9.16
N LYS A 161 15.06 12.49 -8.75
CA LYS A 161 14.67 11.51 -7.74
C LYS A 161 14.23 12.18 -6.44
N ASN A 162 14.97 13.16 -5.94
CA ASN A 162 14.66 13.82 -4.67
C ASN A 162 13.32 14.58 -4.73
N TYR A 163 13.01 15.17 -5.89
CA TYR A 163 11.74 15.88 -6.07
C TYR A 163 10.58 14.91 -6.20
N SER A 164 10.77 13.85 -6.98
CA SER A 164 9.80 12.77 -7.13
C SER A 164 9.41 12.19 -5.77
N GLU A 165 10.40 11.88 -4.92
CA GLU A 165 10.19 11.36 -3.57
C GLU A 165 9.53 12.39 -2.64
N PHE A 166 9.94 13.65 -2.70
CA PHE A 166 9.29 14.72 -1.92
C PHE A 166 7.79 14.83 -2.22
N PHE A 167 7.41 14.87 -3.50
CA PHE A 167 6.01 14.95 -3.91
C PHE A 167 5.24 13.66 -3.56
N ALA A 168 5.83 12.49 -3.78
CA ALA A 168 5.18 11.22 -3.45
C ALA A 168 4.94 11.07 -1.95
N PHE A 169 5.90 11.42 -1.09
CA PHE A 169 5.68 11.46 0.36
C PHE A 169 4.67 12.54 0.75
N GLY A 170 4.65 13.69 0.06
CA GLY A 170 3.62 14.72 0.24
C GLY A 170 2.21 14.17 -0.04
N ALA A 171 2.04 13.45 -1.15
CA ALA A 171 0.80 12.76 -1.50
C ALA A 171 0.45 11.68 -0.46
N THR A 172 1.45 11.00 0.11
CA THR A 172 1.23 10.05 1.22
C THR A 172 0.70 10.74 2.47
N ILE A 173 1.34 11.80 2.97
CA ILE A 173 0.94 12.40 4.26
C ILE A 173 -0.36 13.20 4.22
N HIS A 174 -0.75 13.66 3.02
CA HIS A 174 -1.95 14.48 2.82
C HIS A 174 -3.17 13.69 2.32
N ASN A 175 -3.07 12.37 2.14
CA ASN A 175 -4.22 11.55 1.77
C ASN A 175 -5.09 11.17 2.99
N GLN A 176 -6.33 10.76 2.70
CA GLN A 176 -7.35 10.43 3.71
C GLN A 176 -7.08 9.16 4.53
N TYR A 177 -6.20 8.27 4.07
CA TYR A 177 -5.87 7.02 4.75
C TYR A 177 -4.75 7.19 5.78
N PHE A 178 -3.91 8.21 5.60
CA PHE A 178 -2.68 8.36 6.36
C PHE A 178 -2.91 8.55 7.86
N GLU A 179 -4.02 9.17 8.27
CA GLU A 179 -4.31 9.33 9.70
C GLU A 179 -4.55 7.99 10.43
N TYR A 180 -4.90 6.93 9.68
CA TYR A 180 -5.22 5.59 10.16
C TYR A 180 -4.11 4.55 9.92
N ALA A 181 -3.03 4.96 9.25
CA ALA A 181 -1.81 4.16 9.12
C ALA A 181 -1.20 3.87 10.50
N SER A 182 -0.45 2.76 10.59
CA SER A 182 0.24 2.36 11.81
C SER A 182 1.19 3.46 12.29
N GLN A 183 1.40 3.56 13.61
CA GLN A 183 2.24 4.61 14.17
C GLN A 183 3.65 4.60 13.58
N ASP A 184 4.27 3.42 13.53
CA ASP A 184 5.62 3.25 12.98
C ASP A 184 5.70 3.66 11.51
N PHE A 185 4.68 3.31 10.71
CA PHE A 185 4.59 3.74 9.32
C PHE A 185 4.50 5.26 9.20
N ARG A 186 3.63 5.91 9.99
CA ARG A 186 3.47 7.37 9.95
C ARG A 186 4.75 8.10 10.38
N GLU A 187 5.41 7.63 11.45
CA GLU A 187 6.66 8.21 11.92
C GLU A 187 7.77 8.08 10.87
N SER A 188 7.92 6.90 10.27
CA SER A 188 8.86 6.67 9.17
C SER A 188 8.57 7.57 7.97
N THR A 189 7.30 7.65 7.55
CA THR A 189 6.86 8.48 6.41
C THR A 189 7.11 9.97 6.67
N TYR A 190 6.81 10.48 7.87
CA TYR A 190 7.11 11.87 8.23
C TYR A 190 8.61 12.16 8.24
N SER A 191 9.43 11.23 8.72
CA SER A 191 10.88 11.35 8.71
C SER A 191 11.41 11.47 7.28
N GLN A 192 10.94 10.59 6.38
CA GLN A 192 11.32 10.61 4.96
C GLN A 192 10.84 11.87 4.25
N TYR A 193 9.60 12.29 4.49
CA TYR A 193 9.07 13.55 3.94
C TYR A 193 9.96 14.74 4.32
N ARG A 194 10.31 14.90 5.60
CA ARG A 194 11.19 15.98 6.07
C ARG A 194 12.59 15.90 5.49
N TYR A 195 13.12 14.68 5.33
CA TYR A 195 14.41 14.48 4.70
C TYR A 195 14.39 15.00 3.26
N TYR A 196 13.44 14.55 2.44
CA TYR A 196 13.33 14.99 1.04
C TYR A 196 12.91 16.45 0.90
N GLU A 197 12.11 16.99 1.81
CA GLU A 197 11.81 18.43 1.91
C GLU A 197 13.09 19.24 2.10
N SER A 198 13.99 18.81 2.99
CA SER A 198 15.27 19.50 3.20
C SER A 198 16.16 19.46 1.96
N LEU A 199 16.18 18.33 1.23
CA LEU A 199 16.94 18.20 -0.02
C LEU A 199 16.34 19.07 -1.13
N TYR A 200 15.01 19.14 -1.20
CA TYR A 200 14.30 19.99 -2.15
C TYR A 200 14.67 21.46 -1.92
N TYR A 201 14.51 21.98 -0.70
CA TYR A 201 14.75 23.40 -0.44
C TYR A 201 16.24 23.80 -0.50
N ASN A 202 17.18 22.93 -0.10
CA ASN A 202 18.63 23.20 -0.25
C ASN A 202 19.11 23.29 -1.71
N LEU A 203 18.28 22.88 -2.69
CA LEU A 203 18.59 23.04 -4.11
C LEU A 203 18.04 24.35 -4.70
N TYR A 204 17.11 25.00 -3.99
CA TYR A 204 16.42 26.22 -4.45
C TYR A 204 16.75 27.47 -3.63
N TYR A 205 17.44 27.32 -2.50
CA TYR A 205 17.89 28.39 -1.59
C TYR A 205 19.32 28.14 -1.15
#